data_AF-A0A6N6VUV4-F1
#
_entry.id   AF-A0A6N6VUV4-F1
#
_cell.length_a   1.000
_cell.length_b   1.000
_cell.length_c   1.000
_cell.angle_alpha   90.00
_cell.angle_beta   90.00
_cell.angle_gamma   90.00
#
_symmetry.space_group_name_H-M   'P 1'
#
loop_
_entity.id
_entity.type
_entity.pdbx_description
1 polymer ?
#
loop_
_entity_poly.entity_id
_entity_poly.type
_entity_poly.pdbx_seq_one_letter_code
_entity_poly.pdbx_strand_id
1 'polypeptide(L)'
;MFNNIDLYIGYLAAILTTFSFLPQAIKTIKTKCTKGISIVMYSMFTIGVFFWLVYGILIKDYVIIFAESITFLFAFIILFITFIEFYKENRK
;
A
#
# COMPACT_ATOMS: atom_id res chain seq x y z
N MET A 1 -23.30 -0.24 20.41
CA MET A 1 -22.21 -0.79 21.25
C MET A 1 -21.52 -1.83 20.39
N PHE A 2 -20.26 -1.62 19.99
CA PHE A 2 -19.53 -2.63 19.21
C PHE A 2 -19.37 -3.87 20.07
N ASN A 3 -19.64 -5.05 19.51
CA ASN A 3 -19.34 -6.29 20.20
C ASN A 3 -17.82 -6.53 20.11
N ASN A 4 -17.24 -7.17 21.13
CA ASN A 4 -15.79 -7.42 21.16
C ASN A 4 -15.27 -8.11 19.89
N ILE A 5 -16.10 -8.92 19.24
CA ILE A 5 -15.81 -9.60 17.97
C ILE A 5 -15.53 -8.62 16.83
N ASP A 6 -16.32 -7.54 16.71
CA ASP A 6 -16.19 -6.54 15.63
C ASP A 6 -14.83 -5.84 15.71
N LEU A 7 -14.39 -5.52 16.92
CA LEU A 7 -13.09 -4.90 17.19
C LEU A 7 -11.94 -5.82 16.78
N TYR A 8 -11.98 -7.09 17.16
CA TYR A 8 -10.92 -8.05 16.81
C TYR A 8 -10.84 -8.27 15.30
N ILE A 9 -11.98 -8.40 14.61
CA ILE A 9 -12.01 -8.56 13.15
C ILE A 9 -11.45 -7.31 12.47
N GLY A 10 -11.83 -6.11 12.92
CA GLY A 10 -11.32 -4.85 12.39
C GLY A 10 -9.80 -4.72 12.52
N TYR A 11 -9.26 -5.01 13.71
CA TYR A 11 -7.81 -4.97 13.92
C TYR A 11 -7.07 -6.03 13.11
N LEU A 12 -7.58 -7.27 13.08
CA LEU A 12 -6.93 -8.34 12.34
C LEU A 12 -6.94 -8.04 10.83
N ALA A 13 -8.06 -7.53 10.30
CA ALA A 13 -8.17 -7.09 8.92
C ALA A 13 -7.15 -5.98 8.62
N ALA A 14 -7.09 -4.94 9.43
CA ALA A 14 -6.15 -3.83 9.25
C ALA A 14 -4.68 -4.27 9.28
N ILE A 15 -4.32 -5.18 10.20
CA ILE A 15 -2.97 -5.75 10.28
C ILE A 15 -2.68 -6.56 9.02
N LEU A 16 -3.55 -7.53 8.67
CA LEU A 16 -3.31 -8.42 7.55
C LEU A 16 -3.19 -7.65 6.22
N THR A 17 -4.09 -6.69 5.97
CA THR A 17 -4.04 -5.91 4.73
C THR A 17 -2.79 -5.03 4.67
N THR A 18 -2.48 -4.29 5.74
CA THR A 18 -1.31 -3.40 5.79
C THR A 18 0.00 -4.17 5.63
N PHE A 19 0.16 -5.26 6.37
CA PHE A 19 1.40 -6.04 6.34
C PHE A 19 1.52 -6.96 5.13
N SER A 20 0.44 -7.23 4.38
CA SER A 20 0.51 -8.01 3.14
C SER A 20 1.43 -7.39 2.08
N PHE A 21 1.60 -6.06 2.10
CA PHE A 21 2.47 -5.34 1.17
C PHE A 21 3.94 -5.33 1.59
N LEU A 22 4.25 -5.58 2.86
CA LEU A 22 5.62 -5.52 3.38
C LEU A 22 6.55 -6.55 2.72
N PRO A 23 6.19 -7.85 2.56
CA PRO A 23 7.03 -8.81 1.84
C PRO A 23 7.33 -8.38 0.40
N GLN A 24 6.33 -7.83 -0.29
CA GLN A 24 6.48 -7.36 -1.67
C GLN A 24 7.36 -6.11 -1.75
N ALA A 25 7.22 -5.18 -0.80
CA ALA A 25 8.09 -4.01 -0.69
C ALA A 25 9.55 -4.43 -0.46
N ILE A 26 9.79 -5.31 0.51
CA ILE A 26 11.14 -5.83 0.80
C ILE A 26 11.74 -6.52 -0.44
N LYS A 27 10.98 -7.38 -1.12
CA LYS A 27 11.43 -8.06 -2.34
C LYS A 27 11.81 -7.04 -3.43
N THR A 28 10.96 -6.05 -3.67
CA THR A 28 11.16 -5.01 -4.69
C THR A 28 12.40 -4.17 -4.38
N ILE A 29 12.56 -3.74 -3.12
CA ILE A 29 13.71 -2.94 -2.67
C ILE A 29 15.02 -3.74 -2.79
N LYS A 30 15.04 -5.00 -2.33
CA LYS A 30 16.26 -5.82 -2.31
C LYS A 30 16.69 -6.28 -3.70
N THR A 31 15.75 -6.75 -4.51
CA THR A 31 16.07 -7.40 -5.79
C THR A 31 16.06 -6.45 -6.97
N LYS A 32 15.37 -5.30 -6.85
CA LYS A 32 15.03 -4.40 -7.97
C LYS A 32 14.35 -5.11 -9.15
N CYS A 33 13.89 -6.35 -8.96
CA CYS A 33 13.22 -7.12 -9.98
C CYS A 33 11.73 -6.78 -9.94
N THR A 34 11.34 -5.86 -10.81
CA THR A 34 9.95 -5.39 -10.96
C THR A 34 9.25 -6.09 -12.13
N LYS A 35 9.90 -7.11 -12.71
CA LYS A 35 9.38 -7.88 -13.85
C LYS A 35 8.05 -8.54 -13.47
N GLY A 36 6.99 -8.18 -14.18
CA GLY A 36 5.62 -8.63 -13.91
C GLY A 36 4.79 -7.72 -12.99
N ILE A 37 5.38 -6.65 -12.44
CA ILE A 37 4.62 -5.62 -11.72
C ILE A 37 4.05 -4.63 -12.74
N SER A 38 2.71 -4.54 -12.80
CA SER A 38 2.04 -3.54 -13.64
C SER A 38 2.12 -2.14 -13.01
N ILE A 39 2.73 -1.19 -13.71
CA ILE A 39 2.79 0.21 -13.29
C ILE A 39 1.40 0.81 -13.19
N VAL A 40 0.51 0.51 -14.13
CA VAL A 40 -0.86 1.04 -14.14
C VAL A 40 -1.61 0.57 -12.89
N MET A 41 -1.52 -0.74 -12.59
CA MET A 41 -2.15 -1.31 -11.41
C MET A 41 -1.63 -0.64 -10.12
N TYR A 42 -0.31 -0.55 -9.96
CA TYR A 42 0.26 0.06 -8.75
C TYR A 42 -0.02 1.57 -8.67
N SER A 43 -0.08 2.28 -9.79
CA SER A 43 -0.47 3.70 -9.81
C SER A 43 -1.90 3.90 -9.32
N MET A 44 -2.84 3.12 -9.85
CA MET A 44 -4.24 3.15 -9.41
C MET A 44 -4.37 2.79 -7.93
N PHE A 45 -3.66 1.76 -7.48
CA PHE A 45 -3.67 1.33 -6.10
C PHE A 45 -3.12 2.42 -5.15
N THR A 46 -1.95 2.98 -5.45
CA THR A 46 -1.33 4.04 -4.64
C THR A 46 -2.21 5.29 -4.56
N ILE A 47 -2.85 5.69 -5.66
CA ILE A 47 -3.80 6.83 -5.67
C ILE A 47 -5.05 6.50 -4.84
N GLY A 48 -5.60 5.29 -4.97
CA GLY A 48 -6.75 4.84 -4.21
C GLY A 48 -6.50 4.85 -2.69
N VAL A 49 -5.36 4.30 -2.27
CA VAL A 49 -4.90 4.30 -0.87
C VAL A 49 -4.69 5.73 -0.35
N PHE A 50 -4.14 6.63 -1.16
CA PHE A 50 -4.05 8.05 -0.80
C PHE A 50 -5.42 8.68 -0.55
N PHE A 51 -6.41 8.41 -1.40
CA PHE A 51 -7.77 8.90 -1.17
C PHE A 51 -8.44 8.26 0.04
N TRP A 52 -8.18 6.98 0.33
CA TRP A 52 -8.64 6.35 1.57
C TRP A 52 -8.01 6.97 2.81
N LEU A 53 -6.73 7.33 2.76
CA LEU A 53 -6.05 8.07 3.83
C LEU A 53 -6.70 9.45 4.04
N VAL A 54 -6.91 10.21 2.96
CA VAL A 54 -7.61 11.51 3.02
C VAL A 54 -9.01 11.34 3.60
N TYR A 55 -9.75 10.33 3.14
CA TYR A 55 -11.08 10.01 3.65
C TYR A 55 -11.06 9.71 5.16
N GLY A 56 -10.12 8.87 5.62
CA GLY A 56 -9.92 8.57 7.04
C GLY A 56 -9.67 9.81 7.89
N ILE A 57 -8.86 10.75 7.39
CA ILE A 57 -8.62 12.05 8.04
C ILE A 57 -9.92 12.85 8.14
N LEU A 58 -10.71 12.92 7.06
CA LEU A 58 -11.97 13.67 7.03
C LEU A 58 -12.99 13.12 8.04
N ILE A 59 -13.07 11.80 8.22
CA ILE A 59 -13.98 11.17 9.19
C ILE A 59 -13.35 10.98 10.58
N LYS A 60 -12.10 11.41 10.78
CA LYS A 60 -11.33 11.27 12.04
C LYS A 60 -11.21 9.81 12.53
N ASP A 61 -11.09 8.86 11.61
CA ASP A 61 -10.91 7.45 11.93
C ASP A 61 -9.43 7.10 12.00
N TYR A 62 -8.90 6.99 13.22
CA TYR A 62 -7.48 6.69 13.46
C TYR A 62 -7.04 5.30 12.98
N VAL A 63 -7.95 4.33 12.91
CA VAL A 63 -7.62 2.97 12.43
C VAL A 63 -7.36 3.03 10.92
N ILE A 64 -8.25 3.69 10.17
CA ILE A 64 -8.08 3.90 8.73
C ILE A 64 -6.84 4.75 8.46
N ILE A 65 -6.66 5.85 9.18
CA ILE A 65 -5.49 6.74 9.00
C ILE A 65 -4.20 5.95 9.18
N PHE A 66 -4.08 5.14 10.23
CA PHE A 66 -2.86 4.38 10.51
C PHE A 66 -2.59 3.30 9.45
N ALA A 67 -3.61 2.50 9.11
CA ALA A 67 -3.49 1.43 8.13
C ALA A 67 -3.14 1.94 6.72
N GLU A 68 -3.84 2.96 6.25
CA GLU A 68 -3.63 3.53 4.92
C GLU A 68 -2.32 4.32 4.84
N SER A 69 -1.84 4.94 5.93
CA SER A 69 -0.53 5.60 5.95
C SER A 69 0.62 4.62 5.70
N ILE A 70 0.62 3.48 6.39
CA ILE A 70 1.67 2.46 6.24
C ILE A 70 1.57 1.80 4.86
N THR A 71 0.34 1.46 4.43
CA THR A 71 0.09 0.89 3.11
C THR A 71 0.54 1.84 2.00
N PHE A 72 0.24 3.13 2.13
CA PHE A 72 0.65 4.16 1.18
C PHE A 72 2.17 4.23 1.06
N LEU A 73 2.89 4.20 2.18
CA LEU A 73 4.35 4.23 2.20
C LEU A 73 4.95 3.06 1.42
N PHE A 74 4.48 1.83 1.67
CA PHE A 74 4.95 0.65 0.93
C PHE A 74 4.58 0.70 -0.55
N ALA A 75 3.33 1.05 -0.87
CA ALA A 75 2.85 1.14 -2.24
C ALA A 75 3.64 2.18 -3.05
N PHE A 76 3.89 3.35 -2.45
CA PHE A 76 4.64 4.43 -3.07
C PHE A 76 6.09 4.03 -3.36
N ILE A 77 6.79 3.37 -2.41
CA ILE A 77 8.15 2.87 -2.62
C ILE A 77 8.20 1.85 -3.77
N ILE A 78 7.27 0.90 -3.79
CA ILE A 78 7.19 -0.12 -4.86
C ILE A 78 6.93 0.55 -6.21
N LEU A 79 5.97 1.47 -6.28
CA LEU A 79 5.64 2.19 -7.51
C LEU A 79 6.83 3.00 -8.02
N PHE A 80 7.52 3.72 -7.14
CA PHE A 80 8.68 4.53 -7.50
C PHE A 80 9.82 3.69 -8.09
N ILE A 81 10.15 2.56 -7.46
CA ILE A 81 11.18 1.63 -7.97
C ILE A 81 10.72 1.03 -9.31
N THR A 82 9.46 0.59 -9.40
CA THR A 82 8.88 0.04 -10.65
C THR A 82 8.97 1.06 -11.79
N PHE A 83 8.65 2.32 -11.54
CA PHE A 83 8.71 3.39 -12.53
C PHE A 83 10.15 3.65 -13.00
N ILE A 84 11.12 3.69 -12.09
CA ILE A 84 12.54 3.86 -12.44
C ILE A 84 13.02 2.72 -13.34
N GLU A 85 12.73 1.47 -12.99
CA GLU A 85 13.20 0.31 -13.76
C GLU A 85 12.54 0.25 -15.14
N PHE A 86 11.24 0.54 -15.24
CA PHE A 86 10.56 0.65 -16.53
C PHE A 86 11.14 1.75 -17.42
N TYR A 87 11.45 2.92 -16.86
CA TYR A 87 12.07 4.00 -17.62
C TYR A 87 13.46 3.60 -18.13
N LYS A 88 14.27 2.90 -17.32
CA LYS A 88 15.58 2.39 -17.75
C LYS A 88 15.48 1.35 -18.87
N GLU A 89 14.48 0.46 -18.82
CA GLU A 89 14.28 -0.59 -19.81
C GLU A 89 13.86 -0.01 -21.17
N ASN A 90 12.98 1.00 -21.20
CA ASN A 90 12.54 1.66 -22.44
C ASN A 90 13.55 2.66 -23.03
N ARG A 91 14.62 3.00 -22.29
CA ARG A 91 15.69 3.89 -22.75
C ARG A 91 16.86 3.13 -23.40
N LYS A 92 16.88 1.80 -23.31
CA LYS A 92 17.84 0.93 -24.02
C LYS A 92 17.28 0.54 -25.38
#